data_AF-A0A369Q5K2-F1
#
_entry.id   AF-A0A369Q5K2-F1
#
_cell.length_a   1.000
_cell.length_b   1.000
_cell.length_c   1.000
_cell.angle_alpha   90.00
_cell.angle_beta   90.00
_cell.angle_gamma   90.00
#
_symmetry.space_group_name_H-M   'P 1'
#
loop_
_entity.id
_entity.type
_entity.pdbx_description
1 polymer ?
#
loop_
_entity_poly.entity_id
_entity_poly.type
_entity_poly.pdbx_seq_one_letter_code
_entity_poly.pdbx_strand_id
1 'polypeptide(L)'
;MAKIKLPPAKNPKEAPTPEISKVDEKKILNVINKGGSTTKKAELDTVPPEEVIKNFNIKLLESELNIINDLRKKRPKARGQSRLGISLQGWMEEAIQEKIEKEKKKYKI
;
A
#
# COMPACT_ATOMS: atom_id res chain seq x y z
N MET A 1 -17.56 -49.92 -24.38
CA MET A 1 -16.20 -49.58 -23.90
C MET A 1 -15.79 -48.25 -24.53
N ALA A 2 -15.70 -47.18 -23.73
CA ALA A 2 -15.41 -45.83 -24.23
C ALA A 2 -13.91 -45.67 -24.51
N LYS A 3 -13.55 -45.30 -25.75
CA LYS A 3 -12.17 -45.04 -26.16
C LYS A 3 -11.74 -43.66 -25.67
N ILE A 4 -10.90 -43.62 -24.64
CA ILE A 4 -10.30 -42.39 -24.12
C ILE A 4 -9.27 -41.90 -25.15
N LYS A 5 -9.57 -40.79 -25.83
CA LYS A 5 -8.61 -40.09 -26.68
C LYS A 5 -7.59 -39.40 -25.79
N LEU A 6 -6.31 -39.77 -25.91
CA LEU A 6 -5.21 -39.04 -25.29
C LEU A 6 -5.08 -37.64 -25.92
N PRO A 7 -4.75 -36.60 -25.14
CA PRO A 7 -4.48 -35.27 -25.67
C PRO A 7 -3.21 -35.26 -26.53
N PRO A 8 -3.14 -34.40 -27.56
CA PRO A 8 -2.00 -34.34 -28.47
C PRO A 8 -0.72 -33.93 -27.73
N ALA A 9 0.36 -34.67 -27.98
CA ALA A 9 1.68 -34.36 -27.43
C ALA A 9 2.13 -32.97 -27.92
N LYS A 10 2.40 -32.08 -26.97
CA LYS A 10 2.96 -30.75 -27.23
C LYS A 10 4.39 -30.93 -27.72
N ASN A 11 4.65 -30.60 -28.99
CA ASN A 11 6.01 -30.51 -29.53
C ASN A 11 6.87 -29.65 -28.60
N PRO A 12 8.08 -30.09 -28.21
CA PRO A 12 8.98 -29.24 -27.45
C PRO A 12 9.31 -28.03 -28.32
N LYS A 13 8.79 -26.86 -27.94
CA LYS A 13 9.32 -25.59 -28.43
C LYS A 13 10.77 -25.55 -27.95
N GLU A 14 11.71 -25.71 -28.86
CA GLU A 14 13.10 -25.34 -28.65
C GLU A 14 13.11 -23.92 -28.09
N ALA A 15 13.63 -23.78 -26.87
CA ALA A 15 13.88 -22.47 -26.31
C ALA A 15 14.89 -21.75 -27.22
N PRO A 16 14.66 -20.49 -27.61
CA PRO A 16 15.70 -19.74 -28.29
C PRO A 16 16.86 -19.62 -27.32
N THR A 17 17.97 -20.26 -27.65
CA THR A 17 19.28 -20.02 -27.04
C THR A 17 19.53 -18.51 -27.10
N PRO A 18 19.74 -17.80 -25.98
CA PRO A 18 20.14 -16.41 -26.08
C PRO A 18 21.51 -16.39 -26.72
N GLU A 19 21.58 -15.94 -27.98
CA GLU A 19 22.85 -15.51 -28.56
C GLU A 19 23.46 -14.51 -27.58
N ILE A 20 24.59 -14.88 -26.99
CA ILE A 20 25.35 -13.99 -26.12
C ILE A 20 25.99 -12.97 -27.06
N SER A 21 25.21 -11.97 -27.45
CA SER A 21 25.70 -10.76 -28.11
C SER A 21 26.84 -10.25 -27.24
N LYS A 22 28.06 -10.11 -27.80
CA LYS A 22 29.24 -9.56 -27.12
C LYS A 22 28.83 -8.41 -26.21
N VAL A 23 28.70 -8.71 -24.92
CA VAL A 23 28.25 -7.71 -23.97
C VAL A 23 29.44 -6.83 -23.71
N ASP A 24 29.32 -5.57 -24.11
CA ASP A 24 30.39 -4.58 -24.01
C ASP A 24 30.67 -4.32 -22.53
N GLU A 25 31.83 -4.75 -22.04
CA GLU A 25 32.21 -4.72 -20.61
C GLU A 25 32.09 -3.31 -20.01
N LYS A 26 32.34 -2.29 -20.84
CA LYS A 26 32.18 -0.87 -20.47
C LYS A 26 30.73 -0.51 -20.15
N LYS A 27 29.76 -1.11 -20.85
CA LYS A 27 28.33 -0.91 -20.56
C LYS A 27 27.94 -1.58 -19.25
N ILE A 28 28.49 -2.76 -18.95
CA ILE A 28 28.27 -3.45 -17.67
C ILE A 28 28.81 -2.60 -16.52
N LEU A 29 30.05 -2.12 -16.63
CA LEU A 29 30.66 -1.25 -15.61
C LEU A 29 29.86 0.03 -15.39
N ASN A 30 29.33 0.64 -16.45
CA ASN A 30 28.47 1.81 -16.34
C ASN A 30 27.15 1.52 -15.59
N VAL A 31 26.58 0.33 -15.76
CA VAL A 31 25.38 -0.09 -15.00
C VAL A 31 25.72 -0.36 -13.54
N ILE A 32 26.85 -1.00 -13.25
CA ILE A 32 27.33 -1.27 -11.89
C ILE A 32 27.61 0.05 -11.16
N ASN A 33 28.35 0.97 -11.80
CA ASN A 33 28.75 2.26 -11.23
C ASN A 33 27.56 3.21 -11.04
N LYS A 34 26.48 3.04 -11.81
CA LYS A 34 25.26 3.87 -11.68
C LYS A 34 24.47 3.55 -10.41
N GLY A 35 24.74 2.41 -9.75
CA GLY A 35 23.99 1.96 -8.57
C GLY A 35 22.53 1.65 -8.90
N GLY A 36 21.87 0.83 -8.08
CA GLY A 36 20.45 0.47 -8.23
C GLY A 36 19.49 1.63 -7.92
N SER A 37 19.66 2.79 -8.55
CA SER A 37 18.77 3.92 -8.41
C SER A 37 17.45 3.60 -9.12
N THR A 38 16.42 3.34 -8.32
CA THR A 38 15.07 3.10 -8.81
C THR A 38 14.55 4.36 -9.52
N THR A 39 13.92 4.20 -10.69
CA THR A 39 13.31 5.31 -11.45
C THR A 39 12.12 5.98 -10.75
N LYS A 40 11.73 5.54 -9.56
CA LYS A 40 10.75 6.22 -8.69
C LYS A 40 11.40 7.34 -7.86
N LYS A 41 12.25 8.16 -8.50
CA LYS A 41 12.75 9.38 -7.87
C LYS A 41 11.70 10.48 -8.06
N ALA A 42 10.82 10.58 -7.06
CA ALA A 42 10.10 11.79 -6.65
C ALA A 42 9.35 12.58 -7.75
N GLU A 43 8.08 12.23 -7.97
CA GLU A 43 7.02 13.23 -8.21
C GLU A 43 6.52 13.81 -6.87
N LEU A 44 7.43 14.00 -5.89
CA LEU A 44 7.11 14.53 -4.57
C LEU A 44 7.39 16.03 -4.45
N ASP A 45 8.06 16.62 -5.44
CA ASP A 45 8.51 18.02 -5.38
C ASP A 45 7.50 19.02 -5.98
N THR A 46 6.30 18.57 -6.40
CA THR A 46 5.26 19.43 -6.99
C THR A 46 4.01 19.59 -6.12
N VAL A 47 3.97 19.00 -4.92
CA VAL A 47 2.86 19.21 -3.98
C VAL A 47 3.18 20.45 -3.14
N PRO A 48 2.26 21.42 -2.99
CA PRO A 48 2.45 22.55 -2.09
C PRO A 48 2.89 22.08 -0.70
N PRO A 49 3.80 22.79 -0.01
CA PRO A 49 4.34 22.37 1.28
C PRO A 49 3.28 22.24 2.39
N GLU A 50 2.05 22.67 2.12
CA GLU A 50 0.92 22.63 3.05
C GLU A 50 0.30 21.22 3.21
N GLU A 51 0.53 20.28 2.28
CA GLU A 51 -0.13 18.96 2.31
C GLU A 51 0.84 17.79 2.14
N VAL A 52 1.95 17.81 2.89
CA VAL A 52 2.83 16.64 2.95
C VAL A 52 2.24 15.58 3.89
N ILE A 53 1.88 14.42 3.34
CA ILE A 53 1.47 13.25 4.13
C ILE A 53 2.64 12.82 5.02
N LYS A 54 2.42 12.81 6.33
CA LYS A 54 3.41 12.37 7.32
C LYS A 54 2.94 11.13 8.04
N ASN A 55 3.77 10.10 8.03
CA ASN A 55 3.56 8.90 8.81
C ASN A 55 4.14 9.10 10.21
N PHE A 56 3.38 8.73 11.24
CA PHE A 56 3.83 8.78 12.62
C PHE A 56 3.39 7.50 13.35
N ASN A 57 4.15 7.12 14.36
CA ASN A 57 3.90 5.94 15.17
C ASN A 57 3.46 6.38 16.56
N ILE A 58 2.39 5.77 17.09
CA ILE A 58 1.88 6.02 18.44
C ILE A 58 2.00 4.74 19.25
N LYS A 59 2.35 4.86 20.53
CA LYS A 59 2.26 3.77 21.50
C LYS A 59 1.01 4.00 22.35
N LEU A 60 0.14 3.00 22.42
CA LEU A 60 -1.07 2.99 23.24
C LEU A 60 -1.03 1.79 24.17
N LEU A 61 -1.71 1.88 25.32
CA LEU A 61 -1.88 0.72 26.17
C LEU A 61 -2.86 -0.27 25.52
N GLU A 62 -2.67 -1.55 25.79
CA GLU A 62 -3.56 -2.60 25.30
C GLU A 62 -4.99 -2.43 25.83
N SER A 63 -5.13 -1.98 27.08
CA SER A 63 -6.43 -1.67 27.69
C SER A 63 -7.19 -0.60 26.90
N GLU A 64 -6.49 0.45 26.45
CA GLU A 64 -7.08 1.52 25.64
C GLU A 64 -7.49 1.01 24.25
N LEU A 65 -6.66 0.18 23.62
CA LEU A 65 -6.98 -0.44 22.33
C LEU A 65 -8.23 -1.33 22.42
N ASN A 66 -8.41 -2.06 23.51
CA ASN A 66 -9.59 -2.88 23.74
C ASN A 66 -10.86 -2.04 23.88
N ILE A 67 -10.79 -0.95 24.65
CA ILE A 67 -11.90 0.01 24.79
C ILE A 67 -12.27 0.61 23.44
N ILE A 68 -11.28 1.03 22.64
CA ILE A 68 -11.51 1.58 21.30
C ILE A 68 -12.22 0.56 20.41
N ASN A 69 -11.78 -0.69 20.42
CA ASN A 69 -12.39 -1.75 19.63
C ASN A 69 -13.85 -2.00 20.04
N ASP A 70 -14.16 -1.95 21.33
CA ASP A 70 -15.53 -2.15 21.82
C ASP A 70 -16.45 -0.97 21.50
N LEU A 71 -15.96 0.27 21.62
CA LEU A 71 -16.69 1.46 21.19
C LEU A 71 -16.97 1.45 19.69
N ARG A 72 -15.98 1.04 18.89
CA ARG A 72 -16.10 0.89 17.44
C ARG A 72 -17.18 -0.13 17.05
N LYS A 73 -17.26 -1.26 17.74
CA LYS A 73 -18.30 -2.30 17.49
C LYS A 73 -19.72 -1.80 17.77
N LYS A 74 -19.89 -0.92 18.77
CA LYS A 74 -21.19 -0.36 19.16
C LYS A 74 -21.75 0.64 18.15
N ARG A 75 -20.94 1.15 17.22
CA ARG A 75 -21.41 2.12 16.22
C ARG A 75 -22.42 1.46 15.27
N PRO A 76 -23.60 2.07 15.06
CA PRO A 76 -24.57 1.53 14.11
C PRO A 76 -23.96 1.52 12.71
N LYS A 77 -24.04 0.37 12.04
CA LYS A 77 -23.63 0.24 10.64
C LYS A 77 -24.58 1.08 9.78
N ALA A 78 -24.03 1.87 8.87
CA ALA A 78 -24.84 2.65 7.94
C ALA A 78 -25.78 1.70 7.14
N ARG A 79 -27.07 2.02 7.13
CA ARG A 79 -28.11 1.20 6.50
C ARG A 79 -27.80 1.03 5.01
N GLY A 80 -27.65 -0.21 4.56
CA GLY A 80 -27.38 -0.55 3.15
C GLY A 80 -25.91 -0.84 2.80
N GLN A 81 -24.97 -0.68 3.73
CA GLN A 81 -23.59 -1.12 3.49
C GLN A 81 -23.36 -2.56 4.00
N SER A 82 -23.01 -3.44 3.06
CA SER A 82 -22.65 -4.84 3.32
C SER A 82 -21.22 -5.01 3.85
N ARG A 83 -20.39 -3.96 3.89
CA ARG A 83 -18.95 -4.07 4.25
C ARG A 83 -18.61 -3.34 5.55
N LEU A 84 -17.53 -3.85 6.15
CA LEU A 84 -17.14 -3.77 7.56
C LEU A 84 -17.18 -2.36 8.15
N GLY A 85 -17.47 -2.27 9.45
CA GLY A 85 -17.38 -1.00 10.18
C GLY A 85 -16.02 -0.30 9.98
N ILE A 86 -16.04 1.03 10.04
CA ILE A 86 -14.90 1.97 9.88
C ILE A 86 -13.60 1.37 10.39
N SER A 87 -12.47 1.47 9.70
CA SER A 87 -11.17 0.93 10.16
C SER A 87 -10.73 1.52 11.51
N LEU A 88 -9.81 0.86 12.23
CA LEU A 88 -9.25 1.43 13.47
C LEU A 88 -8.59 2.79 13.21
N GLN A 89 -7.84 2.89 12.10
CA GLN A 89 -7.22 4.14 11.66
C GLN A 89 -8.27 5.22 11.40
N GLY A 90 -9.31 4.93 10.62
CA GLY A 90 -10.36 5.92 10.33
C GLY A 90 -11.12 6.36 11.57
N TRP A 91 -11.30 5.46 12.54
CA TRP A 91 -11.88 5.81 13.83
C TRP A 91 -10.99 6.79 14.62
N MET A 92 -9.68 6.59 14.61
CA MET A 92 -8.73 7.50 15.24
C MET A 92 -8.66 8.86 14.53
N GLU A 93 -8.67 8.86 13.20
CA GLU A 93 -8.67 10.09 12.39
C GLU A 93 -9.90 10.96 12.69
N GLU A 94 -11.09 10.36 12.74
CA GLU A 94 -12.34 11.06 13.09
C GLU A 94 -12.29 11.62 14.52
N ALA A 95 -11.81 10.84 15.49
CA ALA A 95 -11.67 11.30 16.88
C ALA A 95 -10.68 12.48 17.01
N ILE A 96 -9.58 12.45 16.25
CA ILE A 96 -8.60 13.54 16.21
C ILE A 96 -9.23 14.79 15.58
N GLN A 97 -9.94 14.64 14.45
CA GLN A 97 -10.63 15.76 13.79
C GLN A 97 -11.67 16.40 14.70
N GLU A 98 -12.53 15.61 15.35
CA GLU A 98 -13.53 16.11 16.29
C GLU A 98 -12.86 16.88 17.45
N LYS A 99 -11.73 16.39 17.94
CA LYS A 99 -10.95 17.07 18.99
C LYS A 99 -10.37 18.39 18.47
N ILE A 100 -9.77 18.42 17.29
CA ILE A 100 -9.24 19.64 16.66
C ILE A 100 -10.35 20.68 16.49
N GLU A 101 -11.52 20.30 15.97
CA GLU A 101 -12.64 21.21 15.80
C GLU A 101 -13.15 21.80 17.12
N LYS A 102 -13.23 20.97 18.18
CA LYS A 102 -13.60 21.43 19.53
C LYS A 102 -12.61 22.45 20.06
N GLU A 103 -11.30 22.21 19.91
CA GLU A 103 -10.28 23.14 20.39
C GLU A 103 -10.23 24.42 19.53
N LYS A 104 -10.36 24.33 18.20
CA LYS A 104 -10.48 25.51 17.32
C LYS A 104 -11.64 26.40 17.73
N LYS A 105 -12.82 25.81 17.97
CA LYS A 105 -14.00 26.53 18.48
C LYS A 105 -13.75 27.17 19.85
N LYS A 106 -13.06 26.46 20.75
CA LYS A 106 -12.78 26.94 22.11
C LYS A 106 -11.78 28.09 22.14
N TYR A 107 -10.73 28.03 21.33
CA TYR A 107 -9.66 29.02 21.29
C TYR A 107 -9.83 30.08 20.20
N LYS A 108 -10.90 30.01 19.39
CA LYS A 108 -11.17 30.89 18.24
C LYS A 108 -9.98 30.98 17.27
N ILE A 109 -9.40 29.83 16.94
CA ILE A 109 -8.36 29.65 15.92
C ILE A 109 -9.01 29.16 14.63
#